data_AF-A0A561C0R7-F1
#
_entry.id   AF-A0A561C0R7-F1
#
_cell.length_a   1.000
_cell.length_b   1.000
_cell.length_c   1.000
_cell.angle_alpha   90.00
_cell.angle_beta   90.00
_cell.angle_gamma   90.00
#
_symmetry.space_group_name_H-M   'P 1'
#
loop_
_entity.id
_entity.type
_entity.pdbx_description
1 polymer ?
#
loop_
_entity_poly.entity_id
_entity_poly.type
_entity_poly.pdbx_seq_one_letter_code
_entity_poly.pdbx_strand_id
1 'polypeptide(L)'
;MSDRPELMPPSGACGEDLRAVYAAALHNLLDVNVVPDTEPGTAYVRAGGGYSDPWTRDAAINSWHAVSLLAPDVARHTLLKVCEGDVVAQDNQWWDQIIWVIGARHHHLVTGDAAFAAEAYRIGRASLEILRRDRFDAGTGLYRGPALMQDGIAGLPEPPYQPGNASSFVLDHPGAADLRCLSTNAIYTEALRCLGQLAAEVGEDPVPYHQQRVELVAAIERNLWSEQAGRYGYFLGADGLDPHQETAGLALVLEFGLAGSERTAELIAGIRHEPFGVVNVWPHFDRFDAEHPGRHNAICWPMVMGLWGYAAAAARRADEFGRTLDDLVRLFRSSGDELFELYNATTGAVDGGWQVGRQWESLPDQTWSATALLRLVHEGLFGIRFTPAGLAFQPTLPPRYRGEWSLRSLKYRGAVLDLTLRGEGTEIVSLQLDGVHVSPTETAVPATLTGRHHVEIQVG
;
A
#
# COMPACT_ATOMS: atom_id res chain seq x y z
N MET A 1 -23.22 -20.42 -7.27
CA MET A 1 -22.48 -19.23 -7.76
C MET A 1 -21.61 -18.79 -6.60
N SER A 2 -20.30 -18.69 -6.79
CA SER A 2 -19.40 -18.37 -5.67
C SER A 2 -19.73 -16.97 -5.15
N ASP A 3 -19.73 -16.79 -3.83
CA ASP A 3 -19.96 -15.50 -3.15
C ASP A 3 -18.82 -14.47 -3.36
N ARG A 4 -17.86 -14.77 -4.25
CA ARG A 4 -16.62 -14.02 -4.47
C ARG A 4 -16.66 -13.24 -5.78
N PRO A 5 -15.90 -12.14 -5.86
CA PRO A 5 -15.77 -11.41 -7.09
C PRO A 5 -15.02 -12.22 -8.15
N GLU A 6 -15.49 -12.18 -9.39
CA GLU A 6 -14.88 -12.88 -10.53
C GLU A 6 -14.38 -11.88 -11.57
N LEU A 7 -13.11 -11.98 -11.95
CA LEU A 7 -12.51 -11.15 -13.01
C LEU A 7 -12.60 -11.88 -14.35
N MET A 8 -13.26 -11.27 -15.32
CA MET A 8 -13.36 -11.78 -16.69
C MET A 8 -12.59 -10.85 -17.64
N PRO A 9 -11.52 -11.34 -18.27
CA PRO A 9 -10.69 -10.53 -19.14
C PRO A 9 -11.23 -10.47 -20.58
N PRO A 10 -10.72 -9.53 -21.40
CA PRO A 10 -10.78 -9.68 -22.85
C PRO A 10 -10.00 -10.93 -23.29
N SER A 11 -10.34 -11.47 -24.46
CA SER A 11 -9.64 -12.64 -25.00
C SER A 11 -8.14 -12.35 -25.24
N GLY A 12 -7.25 -13.18 -24.69
CA GLY A 12 -5.81 -13.10 -24.91
C GLY A 12 -5.00 -13.53 -23.69
N ALA A 13 -3.73 -13.89 -23.89
CA ALA A 13 -2.87 -14.44 -22.83
C ALA A 13 -2.69 -13.49 -21.64
N CYS A 14 -2.44 -12.20 -21.90
CA CYS A 14 -2.27 -11.18 -20.84
C CYS A 14 -3.48 -11.11 -19.89
N GLY A 15 -4.68 -11.14 -20.48
CA GLY A 15 -5.92 -11.10 -19.71
C GLY A 15 -6.15 -12.36 -18.89
N GLU A 16 -5.88 -13.51 -19.50
CA GLU A 16 -5.99 -14.83 -18.88
C GLU A 16 -4.99 -15.02 -17.72
N ASP A 17 -3.75 -14.56 -17.87
CA ASP A 17 -2.74 -14.59 -16.81
C ASP A 17 -3.15 -13.71 -15.62
N LEU A 18 -3.62 -12.48 -15.87
CA LEU A 18 -4.13 -11.60 -14.80
C LEU A 18 -5.36 -12.22 -14.09
N ARG A 19 -6.28 -12.85 -14.82
CA ARG A 19 -7.40 -13.56 -14.21
C ARG A 19 -6.91 -14.69 -13.29
N ALA A 20 -5.94 -15.48 -13.73
CA ALA A 20 -5.41 -16.59 -12.96
C ALA A 20 -4.77 -16.10 -11.65
N VAL A 21 -3.89 -15.10 -11.71
CA VAL A 21 -3.23 -14.57 -10.50
C VAL A 21 -4.22 -13.80 -9.60
N TYR A 22 -5.25 -13.16 -10.17
CA TYR A 22 -6.33 -12.55 -9.38
C TYR A 22 -7.10 -13.60 -8.57
N ALA A 23 -7.44 -14.74 -9.18
CA ALA A 23 -8.09 -15.85 -8.49
C ALA A 23 -7.18 -16.45 -7.40
N ALA A 24 -5.88 -16.59 -7.68
CA ALA A 24 -4.89 -17.04 -6.70
C ALA A 24 -4.76 -16.06 -5.52
N ALA A 25 -4.77 -14.74 -5.78
CA ALA A 25 -4.73 -13.72 -4.73
C ALA A 25 -6.01 -13.73 -3.87
N LEU A 26 -7.19 -13.94 -4.46
CA LEU A 26 -8.43 -14.12 -3.70
C LEU A 26 -8.38 -15.38 -2.83
N HIS A 27 -7.86 -16.49 -3.35
CA HIS A 27 -7.69 -17.73 -2.59
C HIS A 27 -6.71 -17.53 -1.42
N ASN A 28 -5.53 -16.98 -1.71
CA ASN A 28 -4.52 -16.66 -0.71
C ASN A 28 -5.09 -15.82 0.43
N LEU A 29 -5.77 -14.72 0.08
CA LEU A 29 -6.35 -13.85 1.09
C LEU A 29 -7.46 -14.56 1.87
N LEU A 30 -8.50 -15.03 1.19
CA LEU A 30 -9.78 -15.40 1.83
C LEU A 30 -9.81 -16.83 2.38
N ASP A 31 -8.99 -17.74 1.84
CA ASP A 31 -8.99 -19.15 2.23
C ASP A 31 -7.78 -19.55 3.06
N VAL A 32 -6.62 -18.95 2.79
CA VAL A 32 -5.37 -19.32 3.45
C VAL A 32 -5.07 -18.41 4.63
N ASN A 33 -5.18 -17.10 4.45
CA ASN A 33 -4.72 -16.13 5.44
C ASN A 33 -5.80 -15.59 6.38
N VAL A 34 -7.08 -15.71 6.04
CA VAL A 34 -8.17 -15.54 7.01
C VAL A 34 -8.22 -16.76 7.91
N VAL A 35 -7.93 -16.57 9.20
CA VAL A 35 -7.92 -17.65 10.20
C VAL A 35 -8.74 -17.29 11.43
N PRO A 36 -9.31 -18.30 12.13
CA PRO A 36 -10.03 -18.06 13.37
C PRO A 36 -9.10 -17.44 14.43
N ASP A 37 -9.63 -16.50 15.22
CA ASP A 37 -8.96 -16.02 16.42
C ASP A 37 -9.32 -16.88 17.65
N THR A 38 -8.70 -16.56 18.77
CA THR A 38 -8.98 -17.15 20.08
C THR A 38 -10.40 -16.88 20.58
N GLU A 39 -11.00 -15.74 20.19
CA GLU A 39 -12.39 -15.42 20.49
C GLU A 39 -13.34 -16.20 19.55
N PRO A 40 -14.32 -16.97 20.10
CA PRO A 40 -15.21 -17.75 19.27
C PRO A 40 -16.01 -16.92 18.26
N GLY A 41 -15.93 -17.30 16.99
CA GLY A 41 -16.69 -16.65 15.91
C GLY A 41 -15.99 -15.43 15.30
N THR A 42 -14.79 -15.07 15.74
CA THR A 42 -13.97 -14.03 15.12
C THR A 42 -12.86 -14.63 14.27
N ALA A 43 -12.40 -13.84 13.30
CA ALA A 43 -11.29 -14.21 12.41
C ALA A 43 -10.46 -12.98 12.10
N TYR A 44 -9.18 -13.18 11.83
CA TYR A 44 -8.24 -12.14 11.41
C TYR A 44 -7.44 -12.59 10.20
N VAL A 45 -6.77 -11.63 9.56
CA VAL A 45 -5.83 -11.90 8.45
C VAL A 45 -4.40 -11.93 8.98
N ARG A 46 -3.68 -13.01 8.67
CA ARG A 46 -2.23 -13.14 8.95
C ARG A 46 -1.41 -12.36 7.92
N ALA A 47 -0.15 -12.07 8.25
CA ALA A 47 0.79 -11.46 7.30
C ALA A 47 1.05 -12.36 6.07
N GLY A 48 1.06 -13.67 6.28
CA GLY A 48 1.19 -14.72 5.27
C GLY A 48 1.29 -16.10 5.92
N GLY A 49 1.43 -17.16 5.11
CA GLY A 49 1.41 -18.55 5.61
C GLY A 49 2.50 -18.90 6.63
N GLY A 50 3.62 -18.16 6.61
CA GLY A 50 4.73 -18.30 7.56
C GLY A 50 4.55 -17.60 8.92
N TYR A 51 3.45 -16.88 9.13
CA TYR A 51 3.24 -16.05 10.33
C TYR A 51 2.03 -16.53 11.13
N SER A 52 2.06 -16.42 12.46
CA SER A 52 0.92 -16.76 13.33
C SER A 52 -0.05 -15.60 13.48
N ASP A 53 0.47 -14.38 13.60
CA ASP A 53 -0.27 -13.17 13.91
C ASP A 53 0.17 -12.01 13.00
N PRO A 54 -0.73 -11.05 12.72
CA PRO A 54 -0.37 -9.83 12.02
C PRO A 54 0.34 -8.85 12.97
N TRP A 55 1.31 -8.12 12.46
CA TRP A 55 1.81 -6.90 13.06
C TRP A 55 0.95 -5.71 12.64
N THR A 56 1.12 -4.58 13.32
CA THR A 56 0.37 -3.34 13.06
C THR A 56 0.35 -2.96 11.58
N ARG A 57 1.51 -2.97 10.91
CA ARG A 57 1.60 -2.62 9.49
C ARG A 57 0.92 -3.65 8.59
N ASP A 58 0.93 -4.92 8.96
CA ASP A 58 0.30 -6.00 8.20
C ASP A 58 -1.20 -5.85 8.23
N ALA A 59 -1.75 -5.65 9.44
CA ALA A 59 -3.15 -5.38 9.65
C ALA A 59 -3.59 -4.15 8.85
N ALA A 60 -2.82 -3.07 8.92
CA ALA A 60 -3.13 -1.81 8.26
C ALA A 60 -3.07 -1.91 6.73
N ILE A 61 -1.96 -2.37 6.16
CA ILE A 61 -1.74 -2.43 4.71
C ILE A 61 -2.72 -3.41 4.06
N ASN A 62 -2.90 -4.61 4.62
CA ASN A 62 -3.83 -5.57 4.04
C ASN A 62 -5.28 -5.05 4.09
N SER A 63 -5.68 -4.44 5.22
CA SER A 63 -7.00 -3.82 5.36
C SER A 63 -7.22 -2.64 4.43
N TRP A 64 -6.17 -1.85 4.22
CA TRP A 64 -6.16 -0.74 3.27
C TRP A 64 -6.28 -1.25 1.84
N HIS A 65 -5.49 -2.25 1.45
CA HIS A 65 -5.36 -2.69 0.07
C HIS A 65 -6.53 -3.55 -0.43
N ALA A 66 -7.12 -4.41 0.41
CA ALA A 66 -8.21 -5.27 -0.07
C ALA A 66 -9.15 -5.81 1.02
N VAL A 67 -8.67 -6.09 2.23
CA VAL A 67 -9.48 -6.85 3.22
C VAL A 67 -10.74 -6.07 3.60
N SER A 68 -10.68 -4.74 3.72
CA SER A 68 -11.88 -3.95 4.05
C SER A 68 -13.00 -4.08 3.00
N LEU A 69 -12.65 -4.23 1.72
CA LEU A 69 -13.61 -4.42 0.63
C LEU A 69 -14.13 -5.86 0.58
N LEU A 70 -13.24 -6.83 0.75
CA LEU A 70 -13.55 -8.25 0.48
C LEU A 70 -14.06 -9.01 1.71
N ALA A 71 -13.65 -8.61 2.91
CA ALA A 71 -13.99 -9.24 4.18
C ALA A 71 -14.03 -8.18 5.32
N PRO A 72 -15.01 -7.24 5.29
CA PRO A 72 -15.02 -6.08 6.18
C PRO A 72 -15.00 -6.45 7.67
N ASP A 73 -15.77 -7.45 8.11
CA ASP A 73 -15.79 -7.85 9.51
C ASP A 73 -14.41 -8.39 9.97
N VAL A 74 -13.73 -9.14 9.09
CA VAL A 74 -12.38 -9.64 9.33
C VAL A 74 -11.38 -8.48 9.36
N ALA A 75 -11.51 -7.49 8.47
CA ALA A 75 -10.65 -6.29 8.49
C ALA A 75 -10.80 -5.51 9.80
N ARG A 76 -12.04 -5.29 10.26
CA ARG A 76 -12.31 -4.62 11.54
C ARG A 76 -11.64 -5.35 12.69
N HIS A 77 -11.82 -6.66 12.77
CA HIS A 77 -11.22 -7.49 13.81
C HIS A 77 -9.68 -7.48 13.73
N THR A 78 -9.12 -7.59 12.53
CA THR A 78 -7.66 -7.55 12.28
C THR A 78 -7.05 -6.22 12.73
N LEU A 79 -7.71 -5.09 12.45
CA LEU A 79 -7.26 -3.77 12.88
C LEU A 79 -7.30 -3.64 14.40
N LEU A 80 -8.33 -4.15 15.08
CA LEU A 80 -8.44 -4.06 16.54
C LEU A 80 -7.52 -5.05 17.27
N LYS A 81 -7.19 -6.20 16.66
CA LYS A 81 -6.29 -7.22 17.22
C LYS A 81 -4.88 -6.67 17.49
N VAL A 82 -4.44 -5.69 16.71
CA VAL A 82 -3.13 -5.02 16.86
C VAL A 82 -3.20 -3.76 17.74
N CYS A 83 -4.29 -3.59 18.50
CA CYS A 83 -4.44 -2.53 19.49
C CYS A 83 -4.33 -3.07 20.92
N GLU A 84 -3.79 -2.25 21.81
CA GLU A 84 -3.69 -2.51 23.25
C GLU A 84 -4.56 -1.49 24.00
N GLY A 85 -5.81 -1.86 24.24
CA GLY A 85 -6.80 -0.96 24.82
C GLY A 85 -7.11 0.19 23.85
N ASP A 86 -6.68 1.40 24.22
CA ASP A 86 -7.05 2.65 23.53
C ASP A 86 -5.95 3.19 22.62
N VAL A 87 -4.92 2.38 22.34
CA VAL A 87 -3.80 2.72 21.47
C VAL A 87 -3.46 1.55 20.57
N VAL A 88 -2.81 1.84 19.44
CA VAL A 88 -2.11 0.81 18.66
C VAL A 88 -0.99 0.21 19.54
N ALA A 89 -0.73 -1.09 19.42
CA ALA A 89 0.29 -1.77 20.23
C ALA A 89 1.64 -1.02 20.18
N GLN A 90 2.26 -0.79 21.33
CA GLN A 90 3.53 -0.05 21.45
C GLN A 90 4.73 -1.00 21.44
N ASP A 91 4.87 -1.75 20.36
CA ASP A 91 5.94 -2.73 20.17
C ASP A 91 7.29 -2.08 19.78
N ASN A 92 8.29 -2.91 19.47
CA ASN A 92 9.62 -2.44 19.06
C ASN A 92 9.66 -1.95 17.60
N GLN A 93 8.55 -1.99 16.86
CA GLN A 93 8.41 -1.62 15.45
C GLN A 93 7.59 -0.32 15.27
N TRP A 94 7.94 0.70 16.05
CA TRP A 94 7.13 1.90 16.29
C TRP A 94 7.14 2.97 15.18
N TRP A 95 8.06 2.94 14.21
CA TRP A 95 8.26 4.08 13.28
C TRP A 95 7.12 4.26 12.30
N ASP A 96 6.55 3.16 11.81
CA ASP A 96 5.45 3.15 10.84
C ASP A 96 4.11 2.78 11.46
N GLN A 97 4.02 2.53 12.78
CA GLN A 97 2.79 2.07 13.45
C GLN A 97 1.57 2.98 13.21
N ILE A 98 1.77 4.27 12.96
CA ILE A 98 0.68 5.23 12.69
C ILE A 98 -0.04 4.94 11.35
N ILE A 99 0.53 4.11 10.47
CA ILE A 99 -0.13 3.60 9.26
C ILE A 99 -1.48 2.94 9.55
N TRP A 100 -1.67 2.43 10.76
CA TRP A 100 -2.95 1.91 11.26
C TRP A 100 -4.11 2.89 11.04
N VAL A 101 -3.87 4.19 11.25
CA VAL A 101 -4.89 5.24 11.05
C VAL A 101 -5.36 5.28 9.60
N ILE A 102 -4.46 5.08 8.64
CA ILE A 102 -4.76 5.07 7.20
C ILE A 102 -5.67 3.87 6.89
N GLY A 103 -5.28 2.68 7.34
CA GLY A 103 -6.09 1.47 7.21
C GLY A 103 -7.47 1.58 7.86
N ALA A 104 -7.55 2.14 9.07
CA ALA A 104 -8.80 2.33 9.81
C ALA A 104 -9.72 3.38 9.15
N ARG A 105 -9.16 4.50 8.68
CA ARG A 105 -9.91 5.51 7.92
C ARG A 105 -10.45 4.93 6.62
N HIS A 106 -9.63 4.14 5.90
CA HIS A 106 -10.04 3.45 4.68
C HIS A 106 -11.15 2.44 4.96
N HIS A 107 -11.01 1.64 6.01
CA HIS A 107 -12.06 0.70 6.44
C HIS A 107 -13.40 1.42 6.64
N HIS A 108 -13.40 2.54 7.35
CA HIS A 108 -14.59 3.37 7.50
C HIS A 108 -15.15 3.91 6.17
N LEU A 109 -14.31 4.34 5.21
CA LEU A 109 -14.80 4.73 3.86
C LEU A 109 -15.52 3.58 3.16
N VAL A 110 -14.97 2.38 3.25
CA VAL A 110 -15.52 1.20 2.60
C VAL A 110 -16.84 0.80 3.25
N THR A 111 -16.90 0.69 4.58
CA THR A 111 -18.06 0.14 5.30
C THR A 111 -19.12 1.18 5.62
N GLY A 112 -18.74 2.44 5.81
CA GLY A 112 -19.61 3.48 6.36
C GLY A 112 -19.89 3.31 7.86
N ASP A 113 -19.13 2.47 8.57
CA ASP A 113 -19.33 2.25 10.01
C ASP A 113 -18.87 3.47 10.82
N ALA A 114 -19.86 4.26 11.27
CA ALA A 114 -19.62 5.46 12.08
C ALA A 114 -19.17 5.14 13.52
N ALA A 115 -19.57 4.00 14.07
CA ALA A 115 -19.13 3.59 15.40
C ALA A 115 -17.63 3.23 15.37
N PHE A 116 -17.21 2.50 14.32
CA PHE A 116 -15.80 2.24 14.09
C PHE A 116 -15.02 3.51 13.77
N ALA A 117 -15.59 4.49 13.07
CA ALA A 117 -14.92 5.78 12.85
C ALA A 117 -14.57 6.49 14.16
N ALA A 118 -15.48 6.49 15.13
CA ALA A 118 -15.25 7.06 16.46
C ALA A 118 -14.20 6.28 17.26
N GLU A 119 -14.23 4.95 17.18
CA GLU A 119 -13.20 4.09 17.77
C GLU A 119 -11.81 4.34 17.15
N ALA A 120 -11.74 4.41 15.82
CA ALA A 120 -10.53 4.71 15.07
C ALA A 120 -9.96 6.09 15.38
N TYR A 121 -10.81 7.11 15.51
CA TYR A 121 -10.38 8.44 15.93
C TYR A 121 -9.73 8.41 17.32
N ARG A 122 -10.39 7.78 18.29
CA ARG A 122 -9.92 7.67 19.67
C ARG A 122 -8.56 6.96 19.75
N ILE A 123 -8.44 5.80 19.12
CA ILE A 123 -7.21 5.00 19.08
C ILE A 123 -6.08 5.76 18.36
N GLY A 124 -6.38 6.29 17.18
CA GLY A 124 -5.41 7.02 16.36
C GLY A 124 -4.89 8.29 17.03
N ARG A 125 -5.77 9.07 17.67
CA ARG A 125 -5.38 10.27 18.42
C ARG A 125 -4.45 9.93 19.57
N ALA A 126 -4.81 8.97 20.41
CA ALA A 126 -4.00 8.58 21.56
C ALA A 126 -2.63 8.01 21.12
N SER A 127 -2.61 7.24 20.03
CA SER A 127 -1.37 6.70 19.46
C SER A 127 -0.47 7.81 18.88
N LEU A 128 -1.05 8.79 18.18
CA LEU A 128 -0.31 9.95 17.66
C LEU A 128 0.28 10.79 18.80
N GLU A 129 -0.42 10.97 19.91
CA GLU A 129 0.10 11.72 21.07
C GLU A 129 1.39 11.09 21.64
N ILE A 130 1.42 9.77 21.76
CA ILE A 130 2.61 9.02 22.19
C ILE A 130 3.75 9.19 21.18
N LEU A 131 3.46 8.96 19.90
CA LEU A 131 4.44 9.05 18.83
C LEU A 131 5.00 10.46 18.67
N ARG A 132 4.17 11.48 18.79
CA ARG A 132 4.60 12.88 18.72
C ARG A 132 5.47 13.25 19.91
N ARG A 133 5.15 12.78 21.11
CA ARG A 133 6.00 13.00 22.30
C ARG A 133 7.38 12.37 22.13
N ASP A 134 7.41 11.15 21.61
CA ASP A 134 8.61 10.32 21.72
C ASP A 134 9.48 10.30 20.46
N ARG A 135 8.88 10.47 19.27
CA ARG A 135 9.52 10.22 17.97
C ARG A 135 9.63 11.47 17.11
N PHE A 136 8.80 12.47 17.33
CA PHE A 136 8.91 13.75 16.62
C PHE A 136 10.20 14.49 17.01
N ASP A 137 10.92 14.99 16.01
CA ASP A 137 12.10 15.81 16.18
C ASP A 137 11.80 17.25 15.81
N ALA A 138 11.70 18.11 16.82
CA ALA A 138 11.43 19.54 16.64
C ALA A 138 12.55 20.29 15.89
N GLY A 139 13.77 19.76 15.83
CA GLY A 139 14.88 20.39 15.12
C GLY A 139 14.72 20.32 13.60
N THR A 140 14.30 19.17 13.08
CA THR A 140 14.06 18.96 11.64
C THR A 140 12.61 19.22 11.25
N GLY A 141 11.68 19.02 12.19
CA GLY A 141 10.23 18.99 11.94
C GLY A 141 9.73 17.65 11.40
N LEU A 142 10.54 16.59 11.49
CA LEU A 142 10.25 15.26 10.98
C LEU A 142 10.11 14.25 12.13
N TYR A 143 9.45 13.12 11.86
CA TYR A 143 9.45 11.95 12.73
C TYR A 143 10.70 11.11 12.50
N ARG A 144 11.28 10.63 13.61
CA ARG A 144 12.40 9.70 13.62
C ARG A 144 11.95 8.28 13.29
N GLY A 145 12.91 7.43 12.93
CA GLY A 145 12.76 6.01 12.72
C GLY A 145 13.18 5.54 11.31
N PRO A 146 13.36 4.21 11.15
CA PRO A 146 13.57 3.56 9.86
C PRO A 146 12.42 3.81 8.87
N ALA A 147 12.57 3.29 7.65
CA ALA A 147 11.56 3.37 6.60
C ALA A 147 10.47 2.29 6.73
N LEU A 148 9.35 2.51 6.05
CA LEU A 148 8.23 1.55 6.01
C LEU A 148 8.73 0.15 5.64
N MET A 149 8.38 -0.86 6.46
CA MET A 149 8.74 -2.27 6.23
C MET A 149 10.26 -2.53 6.15
N GLN A 150 11.09 -1.61 6.66
CA GLN A 150 12.55 -1.78 6.75
C GLN A 150 12.95 -2.25 8.16
N ASP A 151 12.35 -3.35 8.61
CA ASP A 151 12.66 -3.95 9.92
C ASP A 151 13.97 -4.75 9.90
N GLY A 152 14.40 -5.17 8.70
CA GLY A 152 15.70 -5.76 8.46
C GLY A 152 16.79 -4.74 8.10
N ILE A 153 17.96 -4.85 8.74
CA ILE A 153 19.12 -3.99 8.48
C ILE A 153 19.65 -4.07 7.03
N ALA A 154 19.25 -5.06 6.23
CA ALA A 154 19.56 -5.09 4.79
C ALA A 154 19.01 -3.88 4.02
N GLY A 155 18.04 -3.16 4.60
CA GLY A 155 17.43 -1.97 4.02
C GLY A 155 18.19 -0.67 4.17
N LEU A 156 19.31 -0.68 4.89
CA LEU A 156 20.06 0.53 5.20
C LEU A 156 21.54 0.41 4.79
N PRO A 157 22.19 1.52 4.42
CA PRO A 157 23.62 1.55 4.10
C PRO A 157 24.48 1.40 5.37
N GLU A 158 25.79 1.45 5.19
CA GLU A 158 26.78 1.53 6.27
C GLU A 158 27.35 2.96 6.31
N PRO A 159 27.10 3.75 7.38
CA PRO A 159 26.17 3.53 8.51
C PRO A 159 24.68 3.66 8.11
N PRO A 160 23.70 3.18 8.93
CA PRO A 160 23.83 2.67 10.30
C PRO A 160 24.13 1.18 10.43
N TYR A 161 24.18 0.40 9.33
CA TYR A 161 24.65 -0.98 9.42
C TYR A 161 26.04 -1.02 10.10
N GLN A 162 26.24 -1.97 11.01
CA GLN A 162 27.48 -2.12 11.77
C GLN A 162 28.05 -3.49 11.46
N PRO A 163 29.17 -3.58 10.71
CA PRO A 163 29.85 -4.84 10.49
C PRO A 163 30.17 -5.52 11.83
N GLY A 164 29.82 -6.81 11.93
CA GLY A 164 30.05 -7.61 13.13
C GLY A 164 28.89 -7.61 14.13
N ASN A 165 27.88 -6.74 13.98
CA ASN A 165 26.60 -6.94 14.65
C ASN A 165 25.82 -8.04 13.92
N ALA A 166 25.51 -9.13 14.63
CA ALA A 166 24.84 -10.30 14.06
C ALA A 166 23.30 -10.17 14.04
N SER A 167 22.74 -9.10 14.62
CA SER A 167 21.28 -8.91 14.61
C SER A 167 20.80 -8.51 13.23
N SER A 168 19.72 -9.14 12.77
CA SER A 168 19.02 -8.71 11.57
C SER A 168 18.12 -7.50 11.82
N PHE A 169 17.72 -7.25 13.07
CA PHE A 169 16.73 -6.23 13.39
C PHE A 169 17.34 -4.83 13.34
N VAL A 170 16.67 -3.94 12.63
CA VAL A 170 17.17 -2.61 12.28
C VAL A 170 17.53 -1.76 13.50
N LEU A 171 16.75 -1.81 14.58
CA LEU A 171 17.00 -0.97 15.75
C LEU A 171 18.11 -1.50 16.68
N ASP A 172 18.60 -2.72 16.44
CA ASP A 172 19.80 -3.22 17.13
C ASP A 172 21.08 -2.59 16.57
N HIS A 173 20.98 -1.80 15.50
CA HIS A 173 22.07 -1.04 14.92
C HIS A 173 21.98 0.44 15.33
N PRO A 174 22.92 0.93 16.16
CA PRO A 174 22.96 2.33 16.59
C PRO A 174 22.89 3.32 15.43
N GLY A 175 22.05 4.35 15.61
CA GLY A 175 21.79 5.39 14.62
C GLY A 175 20.56 5.11 13.73
N ALA A 176 20.12 3.86 13.59
CA ALA A 176 18.94 3.54 12.77
C ALA A 176 17.64 4.17 13.33
N ALA A 177 17.50 4.20 14.65
CA ALA A 177 16.37 4.85 15.34
C ALA A 177 16.31 6.37 15.12
N ASP A 178 17.44 7.00 14.79
CA ASP A 178 17.55 8.45 14.60
C ASP A 178 17.40 8.86 13.13
N LEU A 179 17.21 7.94 12.19
CA LEU A 179 16.94 8.32 10.80
C LEU A 179 15.61 9.08 10.70
N ARG A 180 15.46 9.91 9.67
CA ARG A 180 14.16 10.48 9.28
C ARG A 180 13.88 10.06 7.85
N CYS A 181 13.27 8.88 7.69
CA CYS A 181 12.99 8.29 6.39
C CYS A 181 11.79 8.94 5.68
N LEU A 182 11.84 8.95 4.33
CA LEU A 182 10.80 9.52 3.48
C LEU A 182 9.45 8.81 3.67
N SER A 183 9.41 7.49 3.53
CA SER A 183 8.18 6.70 3.68
C SER A 183 7.52 6.91 5.04
N THR A 184 8.30 6.89 6.12
CA THR A 184 7.80 7.15 7.47
C THR A 184 7.14 8.52 7.57
N ASN A 185 7.80 9.57 7.11
CA ASN A 185 7.24 10.92 7.19
C ASN A 185 6.05 11.10 6.24
N ALA A 186 6.03 10.47 5.07
CA ALA A 186 4.86 10.43 4.20
C ALA A 186 3.65 9.79 4.89
N ILE A 187 3.84 8.65 5.58
CA ILE A 187 2.78 8.00 6.37
C ILE A 187 2.23 8.94 7.45
N TYR A 188 3.08 9.66 8.18
CA TYR A 188 2.60 10.63 9.17
C TYR A 188 1.79 11.76 8.54
N THR A 189 2.15 12.25 7.34
CA THR A 189 1.34 13.28 6.67
C THR A 189 -0.07 12.78 6.35
N GLU A 190 -0.17 11.53 5.90
CA GLU A 190 -1.45 10.94 5.55
C GLU A 190 -2.26 10.59 6.79
N ALA A 191 -1.63 10.01 7.82
CA ALA A 191 -2.30 9.74 9.08
C ALA A 191 -2.86 11.02 9.72
N LEU A 192 -2.14 12.15 9.65
CA LEU A 192 -2.66 13.46 10.09
C LEU A 192 -3.86 13.90 9.26
N ARG A 193 -3.86 13.68 7.94
CA ARG A 193 -5.03 13.94 7.08
C ARG A 193 -6.22 13.07 7.50
N CYS A 194 -6.00 11.77 7.69
CA CYS A 194 -7.02 10.83 8.12
C CYS A 194 -7.59 11.19 9.50
N LEU A 195 -6.75 11.56 10.47
CA LEU A 195 -7.20 12.00 11.80
C LEU A 195 -8.01 13.29 11.74
N GLY A 196 -7.61 14.26 10.92
CA GLY A 196 -8.41 15.47 10.70
C GLY A 196 -9.79 15.14 10.11
N GLN A 197 -9.88 14.19 9.19
CA GLN A 197 -11.16 13.75 8.63
C GLN A 197 -12.01 13.00 9.65
N LEU A 198 -11.42 12.08 10.42
CA LEU A 198 -12.11 11.37 11.49
C LEU A 198 -12.59 12.31 12.59
N ALA A 199 -11.77 13.31 12.98
CA ALA A 199 -12.16 14.35 13.94
C ALA A 199 -13.41 15.10 13.47
N ALA A 200 -13.42 15.55 12.22
CA ALA A 200 -14.58 16.24 11.66
C ALA A 200 -15.84 15.36 11.64
N GLU A 201 -15.69 14.07 11.31
CA GLU A 201 -16.80 13.09 11.29
C GLU A 201 -17.45 12.92 12.67
N VAL A 202 -16.64 12.95 13.74
CA VAL A 202 -17.12 12.79 15.12
C VAL A 202 -17.44 14.11 15.82
N GLY A 203 -17.35 15.24 15.11
CA GLY A 203 -17.65 16.58 15.64
C GLY A 203 -16.54 17.21 16.49
N GLU A 204 -15.31 16.70 16.39
CA GLU A 204 -14.11 17.23 17.04
C GLU A 204 -13.33 18.19 16.11
N ASP A 205 -12.44 19.02 16.67
CA ASP A 205 -11.70 20.02 15.90
C ASP A 205 -10.63 19.37 14.97
N PRO A 206 -10.75 19.50 13.64
CA PRO A 206 -9.76 18.96 12.70
C PRO A 206 -8.53 19.85 12.51
N VAL A 207 -8.58 21.12 12.96
CA VAL A 207 -7.56 22.14 12.66
C VAL A 207 -6.16 21.77 13.15
N PRO A 208 -5.95 21.21 14.36
CA PRO A 208 -4.61 20.84 14.83
C PRO A 208 -3.92 19.81 13.93
N TYR A 209 -4.66 18.85 13.39
CA TYR A 209 -4.09 17.83 12.50
C TYR A 209 -3.74 18.43 11.14
N HIS A 210 -4.59 19.32 10.62
CA HIS A 210 -4.30 20.04 9.38
C HIS A 210 -3.02 20.89 9.49
N GLN A 211 -2.86 21.63 10.59
CA GLN A 211 -1.67 22.45 10.83
C GLN A 211 -0.40 21.60 10.92
N GLN A 212 -0.43 20.54 11.74
CA GLN A 212 0.70 19.61 11.85
C GLN A 212 1.06 18.98 10.49
N ARG A 213 0.06 18.66 9.66
CA ARG A 213 0.31 18.13 8.31
C ARG A 213 1.01 19.14 7.43
N VAL A 214 0.56 20.39 7.41
CA VAL A 214 1.19 21.47 6.62
C VAL A 214 2.65 21.67 7.05
N GLU A 215 2.91 21.69 8.36
CA GLU A 215 4.27 21.80 8.91
C GLU A 215 5.16 20.62 8.50
N LEU A 216 4.62 19.40 8.57
CA LEU A 216 5.35 18.17 8.22
C LEU A 216 5.63 18.09 6.72
N VAL A 217 4.67 18.44 5.86
CA VAL A 217 4.90 18.52 4.41
C VAL A 217 6.00 19.54 4.11
N ALA A 218 5.96 20.71 4.73
CA ALA A 218 7.03 21.70 4.58
C ALA A 218 8.39 21.18 5.11
N ALA A 219 8.41 20.34 6.15
CA ALA A 219 9.62 19.72 6.64
C ALA A 219 10.17 18.65 5.69
N ILE A 220 9.32 17.84 5.06
CA ILE A 220 9.71 16.88 4.02
C ILE A 220 10.35 17.63 2.85
N GLU A 221 9.72 18.69 2.37
CA GLU A 221 10.24 19.52 1.26
C GLU A 221 11.59 20.16 1.60
N ARG A 222 11.79 20.65 2.83
CA ARG A 222 13.06 21.27 3.22
C ARG A 222 14.21 20.28 3.37
N ASN A 223 13.93 19.09 3.88
CA ASN A 223 14.97 18.19 4.39
C ASN A 223 15.19 16.95 3.52
N LEU A 224 14.17 16.51 2.78
CA LEU A 224 14.19 15.24 2.05
C LEU A 224 14.13 15.43 0.53
N TRP A 225 13.82 16.63 0.03
CA TRP A 225 13.94 16.97 -1.39
C TRP A 225 15.33 17.55 -1.71
N SER A 226 15.98 17.01 -2.73
CA SER A 226 17.22 17.56 -3.27
C SER A 226 16.94 18.34 -4.55
N GLU A 227 16.97 19.67 -4.48
CA GLU A 227 16.83 20.54 -5.67
C GLU A 227 17.94 20.28 -6.71
N GLN A 228 19.15 19.98 -6.25
CA GLN A 228 20.28 19.68 -7.14
C GLN A 228 20.06 18.38 -7.93
N ALA A 229 19.49 17.36 -7.29
CA ALA A 229 19.28 16.05 -7.90
C ALA A 229 17.88 15.90 -8.52
N GLY A 230 16.97 16.86 -8.31
CA GLY A 230 15.58 16.80 -8.79
C GLY A 230 14.80 15.59 -8.25
N ARG A 231 15.10 15.13 -7.03
CA ARG A 231 14.47 13.94 -6.44
C ARG A 231 14.44 13.98 -4.92
N TYR A 232 13.55 13.20 -4.33
CA TYR A 232 13.59 12.90 -2.90
C TYR A 232 14.74 11.93 -2.60
N GLY A 233 15.41 12.14 -1.47
CA GLY A 233 16.34 11.17 -0.89
C GLY A 233 15.62 10.14 -0.01
N TYR A 234 16.34 9.10 0.37
CA TYR A 234 15.80 8.00 1.15
C TYR A 234 15.53 8.42 2.61
N PHE A 235 16.52 9.02 3.27
CA PHE A 235 16.41 9.47 4.64
C PHE A 235 17.38 10.62 4.94
N LEU A 236 17.04 11.42 5.96
CA LEU A 236 17.99 12.33 6.58
C LEU A 236 18.68 11.61 7.76
N GLY A 237 20.00 11.46 7.66
CA GLY A 237 20.87 10.87 8.69
C GLY A 237 21.88 11.88 9.26
N ALA A 238 22.83 11.39 10.06
CA ALA A 238 23.87 12.23 10.65
C ALA A 238 24.78 12.89 9.59
N ASP A 239 24.99 12.20 8.46
CA ASP A 239 25.84 12.66 7.36
C ASP A 239 25.08 13.49 6.30
N GLY A 240 23.81 13.83 6.57
CA GLY A 240 22.93 14.55 5.66
C GLY A 240 21.93 13.66 4.94
N LEU A 241 21.43 14.14 3.80
CA LEU A 241 20.41 13.46 3.01
C LEU A 241 21.03 12.30 2.23
N ASP A 242 20.59 11.08 2.53
CA ASP A 242 20.96 9.90 1.77
C ASP A 242 20.24 9.89 0.40
N PRO A 243 20.98 9.70 -0.72
CA PRO A 243 20.43 9.87 -2.06
C PRO A 243 19.85 8.58 -2.68
N HIS A 244 19.79 7.47 -1.94
CA HIS A 244 19.23 6.23 -2.49
C HIS A 244 17.74 6.41 -2.84
N GLN A 245 17.28 5.62 -3.80
CA GLN A 245 15.86 5.55 -4.16
C GLN A 245 15.20 4.51 -3.26
N GLU A 246 14.20 4.92 -2.48
CA GLU A 246 13.32 4.00 -1.75
C GLU A 246 11.91 4.07 -2.34
N THR A 247 11.47 2.95 -2.92
CA THR A 247 10.33 2.95 -3.83
C THR A 247 8.98 3.11 -3.12
N ALA A 248 8.80 2.59 -1.90
CA ALA A 248 7.56 2.80 -1.15
C ALA A 248 7.43 4.28 -0.73
N GLY A 249 8.51 4.93 -0.29
CA GLY A 249 8.55 6.36 0.02
C GLY A 249 8.16 7.22 -1.18
N LEU A 250 8.71 6.92 -2.36
CA LEU A 250 8.30 7.60 -3.60
C LEU A 250 6.83 7.32 -3.95
N ALA A 251 6.37 6.08 -3.85
CA ALA A 251 4.97 5.73 -4.10
C ALA A 251 4.02 6.50 -3.17
N LEU A 252 4.33 6.58 -1.88
CA LEU A 252 3.51 7.29 -0.88
C LEU A 252 3.50 8.80 -1.09
N VAL A 253 4.63 9.39 -1.49
CA VAL A 253 4.71 10.82 -1.86
C VAL A 253 3.76 11.13 -3.02
N LEU A 254 3.69 10.26 -4.02
CA LEU A 254 2.79 10.40 -5.16
C LEU A 254 1.34 10.17 -4.75
N GLU A 255 1.07 9.06 -4.07
CA GLU A 255 -0.28 8.65 -3.65
C GLU A 255 -0.94 9.68 -2.73
N PHE A 256 -0.19 10.27 -1.80
CA PHE A 256 -0.70 11.28 -0.86
C PHE A 256 -0.65 12.70 -1.43
N GLY A 257 -0.25 12.87 -2.70
CA GLY A 257 -0.21 14.15 -3.40
C GLY A 257 0.79 15.13 -2.79
N LEU A 258 1.90 14.64 -2.25
CA LEU A 258 2.97 15.45 -1.67
C LEU A 258 3.87 16.02 -2.77
N ALA A 259 4.05 15.27 -3.86
CA ALA A 259 4.65 15.78 -5.08
C ALA A 259 3.59 16.43 -5.98
N GLY A 260 3.80 17.68 -6.40
CA GLY A 260 2.98 18.31 -7.43
C GLY A 260 3.02 17.53 -8.76
N SER A 261 2.16 17.88 -9.72
CA SER A 261 1.99 17.12 -10.96
C SER A 261 3.26 17.02 -11.81
N GLU A 262 4.07 18.08 -11.87
CA GLU A 262 5.34 18.11 -12.60
C GLU A 262 6.36 17.14 -11.98
N ARG A 263 6.65 17.28 -10.68
CA ARG A 263 7.55 16.37 -9.95
C ARG A 263 7.05 14.93 -9.97
N THR A 264 5.75 14.71 -9.89
CA THR A 264 5.16 13.37 -10.05
C THR A 264 5.54 12.75 -11.40
N ALA A 265 5.44 13.52 -12.48
CA ALA A 265 5.81 13.03 -13.81
C ALA A 265 7.31 12.74 -13.93
N GLU A 266 8.16 13.56 -13.31
CA GLU A 266 9.62 13.38 -13.27
C GLU A 266 10.03 12.16 -12.45
N LEU A 267 9.46 11.98 -11.25
CA LEU A 267 9.74 10.82 -10.38
C LEU A 267 9.33 9.51 -11.05
N ILE A 268 8.20 9.48 -11.74
CA ILE A 268 7.78 8.30 -12.52
C ILE A 268 8.73 8.04 -13.69
N ALA A 269 9.17 9.08 -14.39
CA ALA A 269 10.11 8.93 -15.50
C ALA A 269 11.52 8.51 -15.02
N GLY A 270 11.91 8.90 -13.81
CA GLY A 270 13.23 8.66 -13.23
C GLY A 270 13.34 7.40 -12.38
N ILE A 271 12.24 6.68 -12.13
CA ILE A 271 12.25 5.48 -11.29
C ILE A 271 13.17 4.42 -11.90
N ARG A 272 14.05 3.85 -11.08
CA ARG A 272 14.83 2.69 -11.51
C ARG A 272 13.97 1.44 -11.53
N HIS A 273 14.02 0.77 -12.68
CA HIS A 273 13.54 -0.59 -12.85
C HIS A 273 14.70 -1.57 -13.02
N GLU A 274 14.56 -2.72 -12.38
CA GLU A 274 15.29 -3.94 -12.71
C GLU A 274 14.47 -4.80 -13.68
N PRO A 275 15.02 -5.88 -14.26
CA PRO A 275 14.33 -6.66 -15.27
C PRO A 275 12.92 -7.14 -14.88
N PHE A 276 12.69 -7.46 -13.60
CA PHE A 276 11.41 -7.90 -13.03
C PHE A 276 10.66 -6.83 -12.23
N GLY A 277 11.00 -5.56 -12.42
CA GLY A 277 10.24 -4.41 -11.93
C GLY A 277 11.03 -3.53 -10.96
N VAL A 278 10.31 -2.68 -10.24
CA VAL A 278 10.89 -1.81 -9.23
C VAL A 278 11.33 -2.61 -8.00
N VAL A 279 12.44 -2.18 -7.41
CA VAL A 279 13.02 -2.80 -6.21
C VAL A 279 12.73 -1.96 -4.96
N ASN A 280 12.88 -2.55 -3.78
CA ASN A 280 12.62 -1.86 -2.52
C ASN A 280 13.53 -0.62 -2.34
N VAL A 281 14.86 -0.82 -2.33
CA VAL A 281 15.86 0.27 -2.31
C VAL A 281 16.88 0.11 -3.44
N TRP A 282 17.31 1.20 -4.07
CA TRP A 282 18.30 1.21 -5.15
C TRP A 282 19.33 2.35 -5.01
N PRO A 283 20.61 2.18 -5.41
CA PRO A 283 21.27 0.95 -5.89
C PRO A 283 21.58 -0.06 -4.78
N HIS A 284 22.27 -1.15 -5.15
CA HIS A 284 22.91 -2.03 -4.17
C HIS A 284 23.78 -1.22 -3.21
N PHE A 285 23.66 -1.48 -1.91
CA PHE A 285 24.66 -1.04 -0.95
C PHE A 285 25.96 -1.84 -1.15
N ASP A 286 27.11 -1.27 -0.79
CA ASP A 286 28.46 -1.84 -1.06
C ASP A 286 28.66 -3.31 -0.65
N ARG A 287 27.89 -3.79 0.34
CA ARG A 287 27.94 -5.17 0.83
C ARG A 287 27.08 -6.18 0.06
N PHE A 288 26.36 -5.73 -0.97
CA PHE A 288 25.45 -6.52 -1.79
C PHE A 288 25.79 -6.37 -3.27
N ASP A 289 25.36 -7.32 -4.08
CA ASP A 289 25.50 -7.31 -5.53
C ASP A 289 24.34 -8.06 -6.20
N ALA A 290 24.37 -8.19 -7.53
CA ALA A 290 23.30 -8.85 -8.27
C ALA A 290 23.16 -10.35 -7.99
N GLU A 291 24.23 -11.02 -7.52
CA GLU A 291 24.19 -12.44 -7.11
C GLU A 291 23.64 -12.58 -5.69
N HIS A 292 23.93 -11.60 -4.83
CA HIS A 292 23.50 -11.54 -3.44
C HIS A 292 22.80 -10.21 -3.13
N PRO A 293 21.59 -9.97 -3.66
CA PRO A 293 20.82 -8.78 -3.32
C PRO A 293 20.46 -8.79 -1.84
N GLY A 294 20.37 -7.62 -1.21
CA GLY A 294 19.94 -7.53 0.17
C GLY A 294 18.45 -7.86 0.30
N ARG A 295 18.02 -8.48 1.41
CA ARG A 295 16.59 -8.77 1.68
C ARG A 295 15.66 -7.56 1.51
N HIS A 296 16.19 -6.35 1.69
CA HIS A 296 15.45 -5.10 1.47
C HIS A 296 16.15 -4.12 0.52
N ASN A 297 17.15 -4.57 -0.25
CA ASN A 297 17.95 -3.72 -1.13
C ASN A 297 18.19 -4.41 -2.48
N ALA A 298 17.77 -3.74 -3.55
CA ALA A 298 17.80 -4.23 -4.93
C ALA A 298 17.07 -5.58 -5.15
N ILE A 299 15.96 -5.77 -4.44
CA ILE A 299 15.10 -6.95 -4.54
C ILE A 299 13.63 -6.54 -4.74
N CYS A 300 12.87 -7.34 -5.49
CA CYS A 300 11.46 -7.08 -5.76
C CYS A 300 10.60 -7.52 -4.57
N TRP A 301 9.93 -6.56 -3.94
CA TRP A 301 8.87 -6.78 -2.97
C TRP A 301 7.52 -6.53 -3.67
N PRO A 302 6.68 -7.54 -3.92
CA PRO A 302 5.40 -7.33 -4.60
C PRO A 302 4.49 -6.32 -3.91
N MET A 303 4.56 -6.21 -2.58
CA MET A 303 3.85 -5.16 -1.83
C MET A 303 4.31 -3.75 -2.23
N VAL A 304 5.62 -3.50 -2.31
CA VAL A 304 6.19 -2.20 -2.72
C VAL A 304 5.91 -1.93 -4.18
N MET A 305 6.00 -2.94 -5.05
CA MET A 305 5.57 -2.85 -6.44
C MET A 305 4.09 -2.47 -6.53
N GLY A 306 3.23 -3.05 -5.68
CA GLY A 306 1.81 -2.69 -5.58
C GLY A 306 1.57 -1.24 -5.22
N LEU A 307 2.27 -0.71 -4.22
CA LEU A 307 2.22 0.71 -3.86
C LEU A 307 2.61 1.60 -5.06
N TRP A 308 3.72 1.26 -5.72
CA TRP A 308 4.19 2.01 -6.89
C TRP A 308 3.21 1.97 -8.06
N GLY A 309 2.68 0.80 -8.38
CA GLY A 309 1.68 0.63 -9.44
C GLY A 309 0.41 1.42 -9.15
N TYR A 310 -0.08 1.41 -7.91
CA TYR A 310 -1.24 2.20 -7.53
C TYR A 310 -0.95 3.71 -7.62
N ALA A 311 0.22 4.16 -7.16
CA ALA A 311 0.65 5.55 -7.29
C ALA A 311 0.69 6.00 -8.77
N ALA A 312 1.18 5.14 -9.67
CA ALA A 312 1.16 5.39 -11.11
C ALA A 312 -0.28 5.51 -11.67
N ALA A 313 -1.20 4.63 -11.25
CA ALA A 313 -2.61 4.71 -11.64
C ALA A 313 -3.30 5.97 -11.09
N ALA A 314 -3.04 6.31 -9.82
CA ALA A 314 -3.55 7.54 -9.19
C ALA A 314 -3.05 8.80 -9.92
N ALA A 315 -1.80 8.77 -10.40
CA ALA A 315 -1.18 9.81 -11.23
C ALA A 315 -1.58 9.76 -12.73
N ARG A 316 -2.50 8.87 -13.12
CA ARG A 316 -2.96 8.67 -14.51
C ARG A 316 -1.82 8.33 -15.49
N ARG A 317 -0.79 7.61 -15.01
CA ARG A 317 0.32 7.10 -15.82
C ARG A 317 0.08 5.65 -16.20
N ALA A 318 -0.77 5.47 -17.22
CA ALA A 318 -1.21 4.15 -17.68
C ALA A 318 -0.04 3.21 -18.03
N ASP A 319 0.98 3.69 -18.74
CA ASP A 319 2.12 2.86 -19.15
C ASP A 319 2.87 2.25 -17.94
N GLU A 320 3.14 3.06 -16.91
CA GLU A 320 3.86 2.61 -15.71
C GLU A 320 2.99 1.68 -14.84
N PHE A 321 1.69 1.97 -14.72
CA PHE A 321 0.75 1.07 -14.07
C PHE A 321 0.68 -0.29 -14.80
N GLY A 322 0.57 -0.27 -16.13
CA GLY A 322 0.54 -1.48 -16.95
C GLY A 322 1.83 -2.31 -16.85
N ARG A 323 2.98 -1.64 -16.81
CA ARG A 323 4.28 -2.29 -16.57
C ARG A 323 4.33 -2.97 -15.21
N THR A 324 3.88 -2.30 -14.15
CA THR A 324 3.86 -2.87 -12.81
C THR A 324 2.93 -4.09 -12.70
N LEU A 325 1.75 -4.02 -13.33
CA LEU A 325 0.85 -5.17 -13.43
C LEU A 325 1.52 -6.34 -14.16
N ASP A 326 2.18 -6.10 -15.29
CA ASP A 326 2.90 -7.13 -16.04
C ASP A 326 4.00 -7.79 -15.20
N ASP A 327 4.78 -6.99 -14.48
CA ASP A 327 5.88 -7.48 -13.65
C ASP A 327 5.37 -8.36 -12.50
N LEU A 328 4.32 -7.93 -11.79
CA LEU A 328 3.67 -8.72 -10.74
C LEU A 328 3.05 -10.02 -11.28
N VAL A 329 2.30 -9.94 -12.39
CA VAL A 329 1.74 -11.12 -13.04
C VAL A 329 2.86 -12.08 -13.40
N ARG A 330 3.96 -11.60 -14.01
CA ARG A 330 5.07 -12.45 -14.41
C ARG A 330 5.74 -13.14 -13.22
N LEU A 331 5.94 -12.44 -12.11
CA LEU A 331 6.50 -13.02 -10.88
C LEU A 331 5.60 -14.10 -10.30
N PHE A 332 4.29 -13.85 -10.18
CA PHE A 332 3.38 -14.85 -9.62
C PHE A 332 3.17 -16.05 -10.55
N ARG A 333 3.12 -15.82 -11.88
CA ARG A 333 3.07 -16.92 -12.84
C ARG A 333 4.35 -17.76 -12.81
N SER A 334 5.53 -17.16 -12.59
CA SER A 334 6.81 -17.90 -12.54
C SER A 334 6.93 -18.81 -11.31
N SER A 335 6.22 -18.49 -10.22
CA SER A 335 6.11 -19.30 -9.00
C SER A 335 4.88 -20.22 -8.97
N GLY A 336 4.24 -20.48 -10.11
CA GLY A 336 3.09 -21.39 -10.17
C GLY A 336 1.84 -20.85 -9.48
N ASP A 337 1.63 -19.54 -9.54
CA ASP A 337 0.54 -18.77 -8.90
C ASP A 337 0.65 -18.63 -7.37
N GLU A 338 1.72 -19.14 -6.77
CA GLU A 338 2.00 -18.94 -5.35
C GLU A 338 2.57 -17.54 -5.11
N LEU A 339 2.00 -16.82 -4.14
CA LEU A 339 2.33 -15.44 -3.86
C LEU A 339 3.41 -15.36 -2.76
N PHE A 340 4.67 -15.27 -3.17
CA PHE A 340 5.80 -15.10 -2.25
C PHE A 340 6.03 -13.64 -1.83
N GLU A 341 6.80 -13.48 -0.76
CA GLU A 341 7.20 -12.20 -0.16
C GLU A 341 8.16 -11.42 -1.05
N LEU A 342 9.10 -12.14 -1.65
CA LEU A 342 10.31 -11.59 -2.27
C LEU A 342 10.72 -12.39 -3.50
N TYR A 343 11.20 -11.65 -4.50
CA TYR A 343 11.72 -12.19 -5.75
C TYR A 343 13.00 -11.47 -6.15
N ASN A 344 13.92 -12.22 -6.75
CA ASN A 344 15.14 -11.68 -7.31
C ASN A 344 14.79 -10.75 -8.49
N ALA A 345 15.27 -9.51 -8.44
CA ALA A 345 14.88 -8.48 -9.38
C ALA A 345 15.42 -8.70 -10.81
N THR A 346 16.49 -9.49 -10.95
CA THR A 346 17.13 -9.79 -12.23
C THR A 346 16.64 -11.09 -12.86
N THR A 347 16.39 -12.12 -12.04
CA THR A 347 16.03 -13.47 -12.53
C THR A 347 14.55 -13.81 -12.40
N GLY A 348 13.81 -13.11 -11.51
CA GLY A 348 12.41 -13.40 -11.22
C GLY A 348 12.18 -14.68 -10.42
N ALA A 349 13.24 -15.32 -9.92
CA ALA A 349 13.15 -16.45 -9.02
C ALA A 349 12.71 -16.00 -7.63
N VAL A 350 12.02 -16.87 -6.90
CA VAL A 350 11.73 -16.69 -5.48
C VAL A 350 13.05 -16.61 -4.71
N ASP A 351 13.25 -15.51 -3.99
CA ASP A 351 14.54 -15.17 -3.35
C ASP A 351 14.26 -14.30 -2.13
N GLY A 352 14.62 -14.76 -0.93
CA GLY A 352 14.41 -14.01 0.30
C GLY A 352 15.49 -12.98 0.63
N GLY A 353 16.50 -12.85 -0.25
CA GLY A 353 17.64 -11.95 -0.15
C GLY A 353 18.66 -12.30 0.94
N TRP A 354 19.84 -11.67 0.82
CA TRP A 354 20.94 -11.81 1.76
C TRP A 354 20.80 -10.83 2.92
N GLN A 355 21.05 -11.29 4.14
CA GLN A 355 21.14 -10.42 5.32
C GLN A 355 21.90 -11.11 6.44
N VAL A 356 22.77 -10.34 7.12
CA VAL A 356 23.59 -10.79 8.26
C VAL A 356 24.34 -12.11 8.03
N GLY A 357 24.98 -12.22 6.86
CA GLY A 357 25.86 -13.33 6.53
C GLY A 357 25.16 -14.62 6.11
N ARG A 358 23.86 -14.57 5.80
CA ARG A 358 23.12 -15.71 5.22
C ARG A 358 22.08 -15.29 4.20
N GLN A 359 21.72 -16.24 3.35
CA GLN A 359 20.55 -16.18 2.48
C GLN A 359 19.29 -16.45 3.30
N TRP A 360 18.26 -15.64 3.13
CA TRP A 360 16.96 -15.84 3.75
C TRP A 360 15.98 -16.50 2.79
N GLU A 361 15.01 -17.20 3.36
CA GLU A 361 13.88 -17.71 2.62
C GLU A 361 12.87 -16.59 2.37
N SER A 362 12.23 -16.65 1.20
CA SER A 362 11.07 -15.83 0.86
C SER A 362 9.84 -16.60 1.34
N LEU A 363 9.03 -16.00 2.21
CA LEU A 363 7.93 -16.72 2.81
C LEU A 363 6.78 -16.88 1.80
N PRO A 364 6.11 -18.05 1.78
CA PRO A 364 4.98 -18.32 0.88
C PRO A 364 3.70 -17.67 1.41
N ASP A 365 2.65 -17.81 0.61
CA ASP A 365 1.28 -17.40 0.93
C ASP A 365 1.18 -15.98 1.49
N GLN A 366 1.86 -15.00 0.89
CA GLN A 366 1.91 -13.64 1.43
C GLN A 366 0.66 -12.83 1.15
N THR A 367 0.02 -12.42 2.24
CA THR A 367 -1.15 -11.55 2.20
C THR A 367 -0.79 -10.19 1.59
N TRP A 368 0.38 -9.63 1.90
CA TRP A 368 0.78 -8.33 1.33
C TRP A 368 0.88 -8.39 -0.20
N SER A 369 1.45 -9.47 -0.74
CA SER A 369 1.57 -9.69 -2.18
C SER A 369 0.21 -9.89 -2.82
N ALA A 370 -0.69 -10.65 -2.17
CA ALA A 370 -2.05 -10.85 -2.64
C ALA A 370 -2.87 -9.56 -2.64
N THR A 371 -2.88 -8.82 -1.54
CA THR A 371 -3.67 -7.58 -1.40
C THR A 371 -3.14 -6.47 -2.29
N ALA A 372 -1.83 -6.39 -2.52
CA ALA A 372 -1.23 -5.50 -3.51
C ALA A 372 -1.81 -5.73 -4.92
N LEU A 373 -1.85 -6.97 -5.40
CA LEU A 373 -2.43 -7.27 -6.71
C LEU A 373 -3.94 -6.98 -6.76
N LEU A 374 -4.68 -7.38 -5.73
CA LEU A 374 -6.12 -7.14 -5.63
C LEU A 374 -6.43 -5.63 -5.70
N ARG A 375 -5.65 -4.81 -5.00
CA ARG A 375 -5.75 -3.35 -5.03
C ARG A 375 -5.52 -2.79 -6.43
N LEU A 376 -4.48 -3.26 -7.12
CA LEU A 376 -4.21 -2.81 -8.49
C LEU A 376 -5.36 -3.16 -9.44
N VAL A 377 -6.06 -4.29 -9.25
CA VAL A 377 -7.26 -4.61 -10.03
C VAL A 377 -8.44 -3.73 -9.64
N HIS A 378 -8.81 -3.69 -8.36
CA HIS A 378 -10.01 -2.98 -7.89
C HIS A 378 -9.88 -1.46 -7.99
N GLU A 379 -8.79 -0.91 -7.48
CA GLU A 379 -8.57 0.54 -7.40
C GLU A 379 -7.68 1.07 -8.52
N GLY A 380 -6.82 0.26 -9.14
CA GLY A 380 -6.02 0.69 -10.29
C GLY A 380 -6.80 0.57 -11.60
N LEU A 381 -7.10 -0.67 -12.01
CA LEU A 381 -7.70 -1.00 -13.31
C LEU A 381 -9.15 -0.51 -13.38
N PHE A 382 -10.01 -0.96 -12.46
CA PHE A 382 -11.40 -0.50 -12.38
C PHE A 382 -11.54 0.89 -11.75
N GLY A 383 -10.50 1.37 -11.07
CA GLY A 383 -10.47 2.74 -10.59
C GLY A 383 -11.39 3.01 -9.40
N ILE A 384 -11.80 2.01 -8.63
CA ILE A 384 -12.75 2.21 -7.52
C ILE A 384 -12.16 3.21 -6.52
N ARG A 385 -12.92 4.24 -6.17
CA ARG A 385 -12.57 5.23 -5.15
C ARG A 385 -13.68 5.31 -4.12
N PHE A 386 -13.33 5.05 -2.86
CA PHE A 386 -14.28 5.12 -1.75
C PHE A 386 -14.41 6.57 -1.25
N THR A 387 -15.64 7.05 -1.14
CA THR A 387 -15.97 8.37 -0.59
C THR A 387 -17.01 8.21 0.53
N PRO A 388 -17.22 9.22 1.39
CA PRO A 388 -18.32 9.19 2.36
C PRO A 388 -19.69 8.95 1.71
N ALA A 389 -19.89 9.45 0.48
CA ALA A 389 -21.15 9.38 -0.24
C ALA A 389 -21.35 8.08 -1.04
N GLY A 390 -20.30 7.28 -1.26
CA GLY A 390 -20.36 6.05 -2.07
C GLY A 390 -19.09 5.78 -2.86
N LEU A 391 -19.21 5.23 -4.08
CA LEU A 391 -18.08 5.01 -4.98
C LEU A 391 -18.01 6.06 -6.09
N ALA A 392 -16.82 6.58 -6.31
CA ALA A 392 -16.41 7.25 -7.54
C ALA A 392 -15.45 6.35 -8.33
N PHE A 393 -15.12 6.74 -9.56
CA PHE A 393 -14.26 5.96 -10.45
C PHE A 393 -13.14 6.80 -11.06
N GLN A 394 -11.93 6.27 -11.07
CA GLN A 394 -10.76 6.76 -11.80
C GLN A 394 -10.00 5.57 -12.40
N PRO A 395 -10.56 4.90 -13.42
CA PRO A 395 -9.96 3.72 -14.04
C PRO A 395 -8.65 4.06 -14.76
N THR A 396 -7.73 3.12 -14.77
CA THR A 396 -6.50 3.19 -15.58
C THR A 396 -6.44 1.94 -16.43
N LEU A 397 -6.72 2.05 -17.72
CA LEU A 397 -6.71 0.93 -18.66
C LEU A 397 -5.51 1.01 -19.60
N PRO A 398 -4.37 0.38 -19.25
CA PRO A 398 -3.15 0.46 -20.05
C PRO A 398 -3.29 -0.23 -21.42
N PRO A 399 -2.53 0.20 -22.43
CA PRO A 399 -2.64 -0.31 -23.81
C PRO A 399 -2.54 -1.84 -23.94
N ARG A 400 -1.71 -2.49 -23.10
CA ARG A 400 -1.56 -3.95 -23.11
C ARG A 400 -2.77 -4.70 -22.55
N TYR A 401 -3.56 -4.03 -21.72
CA TYR A 401 -4.78 -4.55 -21.10
C TYR A 401 -6.05 -4.04 -21.79
N ARG A 402 -5.94 -3.36 -22.94
CA ARG A 402 -7.09 -2.84 -23.69
C ARG A 402 -8.13 -3.93 -23.97
N GLY A 403 -9.40 -3.52 -23.99
CA GLY A 403 -10.52 -4.43 -24.26
C GLY A 403 -11.64 -4.28 -23.24
N GLU A 404 -12.48 -5.30 -23.16
CA GLU A 404 -13.61 -5.36 -22.23
C GLU A 404 -13.26 -6.26 -21.04
N TRP A 405 -13.23 -5.68 -19.85
CA TRP A 405 -13.09 -6.37 -18.58
C TRP A 405 -14.42 -6.39 -17.85
N SER A 406 -14.73 -7.50 -17.17
CA SER A 406 -15.84 -7.54 -16.22
C SER A 406 -15.36 -7.98 -14.85
N LEU A 407 -15.73 -7.24 -13.81
CA LEU A 407 -15.60 -7.65 -12.41
C LEU A 407 -16.99 -7.94 -11.87
N ARG A 408 -17.32 -9.21 -11.69
CA ARG A 408 -18.68 -9.64 -11.30
C ARG A 408 -18.77 -9.89 -9.80
N SER A 409 -19.96 -9.72 -9.24
CA SER A 409 -20.29 -10.08 -7.85
C SER A 409 -19.41 -9.39 -6.79
N LEU A 410 -18.96 -8.16 -7.05
CA LEU A 410 -18.24 -7.37 -6.05
C LEU A 410 -19.22 -6.83 -5.00
N LYS A 411 -19.07 -7.25 -3.74
CA LYS A 411 -19.89 -6.75 -2.64
C LYS A 411 -19.41 -5.37 -2.22
N TYR A 412 -20.34 -4.43 -2.07
CA TYR A 412 -20.08 -3.12 -1.50
C TYR A 412 -21.29 -2.68 -0.67
N ARG A 413 -21.14 -2.68 0.67
CA ARG A 413 -22.21 -2.39 1.63
C ARG A 413 -23.46 -3.23 1.31
N GLY A 414 -24.62 -2.61 1.11
CA GLY A 414 -25.86 -3.30 0.76
C GLY A 414 -25.96 -3.75 -0.70
N ALA A 415 -25.00 -3.40 -1.56
CA ALA A 415 -25.02 -3.67 -2.99
C ALA A 415 -24.09 -4.83 -3.39
N VAL A 416 -24.43 -5.44 -4.52
CA VAL A 416 -23.58 -6.37 -5.28
C VAL A 416 -23.42 -5.78 -6.68
N LEU A 417 -22.19 -5.45 -7.04
CA LEU A 417 -21.86 -4.75 -8.28
C LEU A 417 -21.27 -5.72 -9.29
N ASP A 418 -21.79 -5.67 -10.51
CA ASP A 418 -21.09 -6.13 -11.70
C ASP A 418 -20.53 -4.88 -12.41
N LEU A 419 -19.21 -4.80 -12.58
CA LEU A 419 -18.55 -3.69 -13.27
C LEU A 419 -18.09 -4.15 -14.64
N THR A 420 -18.37 -3.38 -15.69
CA THR A 420 -17.80 -3.57 -17.03
C THR A 420 -16.92 -2.37 -17.36
N LEU A 421 -15.64 -2.62 -17.66
CA LEU A 421 -14.68 -1.60 -18.08
C LEU A 421 -14.28 -1.84 -19.54
N ARG A 422 -14.37 -0.81 -20.39
CA ARG A 422 -14.09 -0.87 -21.82
C ARG A 422 -13.15 0.26 -22.26
N GLY A 423 -12.29 -0.01 -23.25
CA GLY A 423 -11.51 1.02 -23.95
C GLY A 423 -10.00 0.89 -23.75
N GLU A 424 -9.33 2.03 -23.69
CA GLU A 424 -7.91 2.23 -23.38
C GLU A 424 -7.76 3.68 -22.88
N GLY A 425 -6.90 3.93 -21.88
CA GLY A 425 -6.67 5.28 -21.35
C GLY A 425 -7.07 5.44 -19.88
N THR A 426 -7.15 6.70 -19.44
CA THR A 426 -7.39 7.07 -18.02
C THR A 426 -8.57 8.02 -17.83
N GLU A 427 -9.15 8.53 -18.92
CA GLU A 427 -10.28 9.44 -18.85
C GLU A 427 -11.59 8.68 -19.04
N ILE A 428 -12.56 8.92 -18.17
CA ILE A 428 -13.90 8.35 -18.33
C ILE A 428 -14.64 9.14 -19.43
N VAL A 429 -14.98 8.45 -20.51
CA VAL A 429 -15.78 8.97 -21.63
C VAL A 429 -17.27 8.76 -21.35
N SER A 430 -17.63 7.65 -20.70
CA SER A 430 -19.01 7.36 -20.31
C SER A 430 -19.04 6.53 -19.04
N LEU A 431 -19.97 6.88 -18.15
CA LEU A 431 -20.26 6.13 -16.93
C LEU A 431 -21.76 5.91 -16.82
N GLN A 432 -22.17 4.67 -16.59
CA GLN A 432 -23.58 4.31 -16.43
C GLN A 432 -23.78 3.44 -15.20
N LEU A 433 -24.88 3.67 -14.49
CA LEU A 433 -25.41 2.81 -13.44
C LEU A 433 -26.78 2.30 -13.90
N ASP A 434 -26.92 0.99 -14.06
CA ASP A 434 -28.13 0.32 -14.57
C ASP A 434 -28.65 0.93 -15.89
N GLY A 435 -27.73 1.25 -16.81
CA GLY A 435 -28.03 1.85 -18.12
C GLY A 435 -28.36 3.35 -18.08
N VAL A 436 -28.31 3.99 -16.91
CA VAL A 436 -28.51 5.44 -16.75
C VAL A 436 -27.17 6.13 -16.63
N HIS A 437 -26.94 7.15 -17.47
CA HIS A 437 -25.72 7.96 -17.40
C HIS A 437 -25.62 8.69 -16.05
N VAL A 438 -24.44 8.60 -15.43
CA VAL A 438 -24.08 9.31 -14.21
C VAL A 438 -22.84 10.17 -14.44
N SER A 439 -22.68 11.22 -13.64
CA SER A 439 -21.53 12.12 -13.75
C SER A 439 -20.23 11.38 -13.41
N PRO A 440 -19.17 11.50 -14.25
CA PRO A 440 -17.86 10.92 -13.94
C PRO A 440 -17.08 11.70 -12.87
N THR A 441 -17.51 12.91 -12.51
CA THR A 441 -16.81 13.76 -11.52
C THR A 441 -17.42 13.67 -10.12
N GLU A 442 -18.47 12.88 -9.94
CA GLU A 442 -19.20 12.75 -8.68
C GLU A 442 -19.23 11.28 -8.20
N THR A 443 -19.93 11.05 -7.08
CA THR A 443 -20.22 9.68 -6.64
C THR A 443 -21.20 9.02 -7.61
N ALA A 444 -20.74 7.98 -8.28
CA ALA A 444 -21.49 7.25 -9.28
C ALA A 444 -22.34 6.12 -8.69
N VAL A 445 -21.85 5.46 -7.63
CA VAL A 445 -22.60 4.43 -6.89
C VAL A 445 -22.89 4.96 -5.50
N PRO A 446 -24.15 5.33 -5.16
CA PRO A 446 -24.48 5.85 -3.85
C PRO A 446 -24.22 4.83 -2.72
N ALA A 447 -23.77 5.32 -1.57
CA ALA A 447 -23.55 4.55 -0.34
C ALA A 447 -24.78 3.76 0.15
N THR A 448 -25.98 4.24 -0.19
CA THR A 448 -27.27 3.66 0.20
C THR A 448 -27.81 2.65 -0.81
N LEU A 449 -27.08 2.41 -1.91
CA LEU A 449 -27.51 1.47 -2.94
C LEU A 449 -27.58 0.05 -2.37
N THR A 450 -28.63 -0.69 -2.73
CA THR A 450 -28.88 -2.05 -2.24
C THR A 450 -29.34 -2.98 -3.35
N GLY A 451 -28.93 -4.24 -3.30
CA GLY A 451 -29.28 -5.23 -4.32
C GLY A 451 -28.22 -5.33 -5.42
N ARG A 452 -28.56 -5.98 -6.54
CA ARG A 452 -27.61 -6.22 -7.63
C ARG A 452 -27.70 -5.13 -8.68
N HIS A 453 -26.56 -4.55 -9.03
CA HIS A 453 -26.47 -3.44 -9.98
C HIS A 453 -25.33 -3.65 -10.97
N HIS A 454 -25.46 -3.00 -12.12
CA HIS A 454 -24.45 -3.03 -13.17
C HIS A 454 -23.89 -1.62 -13.41
N VAL A 455 -22.55 -1.51 -13.41
CA VAL A 455 -21.84 -0.27 -13.71
C VAL A 455 -21.04 -0.46 -14.99
N GLU A 456 -21.25 0.41 -15.97
CA GLU A 456 -20.47 0.43 -17.21
C GLU A 456 -19.56 1.64 -17.26
N ILE A 457 -18.27 1.40 -17.47
CA ILE A 457 -17.21 2.39 -17.51
C ILE A 457 -16.54 2.30 -18.88
N GLN A 458 -16.68 3.34 -19.68
CA GLN A 458 -15.95 3.51 -20.94
C GLN A 458 -14.84 4.53 -20.73
N VAL A 459 -13.61 4.14 -21.06
CA VAL A 459 -12.44 5.03 -21.05
C VAL A 459 -11.93 5.33 -22.45
N GLY A 460 -11.21 6.44 -22.61
CA GLY A 460 -10.61 6.89 -23.86
C GLY A 460 -9.49 7.89 -23.68
#